data_AF-A0A539E803-F1
#
_entry.id   AF-A0A539E803-F1
#
_cell.length_a   1.000
_cell.length_b   1.000
_cell.length_c   1.000
_cell.angle_alpha   90.00
_cell.angle_beta   90.00
_cell.angle_gamma   90.00
#
_symmetry.space_group_name_H-M   'P 1'
#
loop_
_entity.id
_entity.type
_entity.pdbx_description
1 polymer ?
#
loop_
_entity_poly.entity_id
_entity_poly.type
_entity_poly.pdbx_seq_one_letter_code
_entity_poly.pdbx_strand_id
1 'polypeptide(L)'
;MRIERLQLDGFGRFDGTVQWTFGPGLNVILGPNESGKSTMQESILAILFGFEDKATEERFRPRAGRQFKGQVELVRGDEHWKFSRDFDDHLVTVTRRRGKDNHVLYQGDANPRGRTDDLVAYLDVLSDCLAVTDRGLFQRTLVIRQGEMSTSIDETIRQLLSGSRQGDYDTVLTRLEDRFFGLTR
;
A
#
# COMPACT_ATOMS: atom_id res chain seq x y z
N MET A 1 10.72 3.75 7.38
CA MET A 1 10.53 3.44 5.95
C MET A 1 10.01 4.71 5.28
N ARG A 2 10.47 5.02 4.06
CA ARG A 2 10.11 6.25 3.32
C ARG A 2 10.11 5.96 1.82
N ILE A 3 9.13 6.47 1.07
CA ILE A 3 9.15 6.45 -0.40
C ILE A 3 10.16 7.50 -0.88
N GLU A 4 11.07 7.13 -1.78
CA GLU A 4 12.04 8.04 -2.40
C GLU A 4 11.69 8.38 -3.83
N ARG A 5 11.11 7.44 -4.57
CA ARG A 5 10.78 7.62 -5.98
C ARG A 5 9.55 6.83 -6.36
N LEU A 6 8.72 7.44 -7.20
CA LEU A 6 7.62 6.81 -7.92
C LEU A 6 7.85 7.05 -9.41
N GLN A 7 7.78 6.00 -10.21
CA GLN A 7 7.79 6.09 -11.67
C GLN A 7 6.59 5.32 -12.21
N LEU A 8 5.90 5.91 -13.17
CA LEU A 8 4.81 5.27 -13.90
C LEU A 8 5.11 5.36 -15.39
N ASP A 9 4.98 4.23 -16.07
CA ASP A 9 5.09 4.12 -17.52
C ASP A 9 3.71 3.70 -18.03
N GLY A 10 2.79 4.67 -18.09
CA GLY A 10 1.38 4.45 -18.38
C GLY A 10 0.57 4.00 -17.16
N PHE A 11 -0.29 4.88 -16.62
CA PHE A 11 -1.22 4.56 -15.53
C PHE A 11 -2.36 5.58 -15.41
N GLY A 12 -3.60 5.16 -15.63
CA GLY A 12 -4.78 6.01 -15.61
C GLY A 12 -4.63 7.20 -16.56
N ARG A 13 -4.64 8.43 -16.01
CA ARG A 13 -4.44 9.66 -16.79
C ARG A 13 -3.00 9.93 -17.20
N PHE A 14 -2.04 9.22 -16.64
CA PHE A 14 -0.63 9.38 -16.97
C PHE A 14 -0.29 8.45 -18.14
N ASP A 15 -0.62 8.86 -19.37
CA ASP A 15 -0.45 8.04 -20.59
C ASP A 15 1.01 7.79 -21.01
N GLY A 16 1.98 8.46 -20.38
CA GLY A 16 3.41 8.33 -20.69
C GLY A 16 4.25 8.22 -19.42
N THR A 17 5.58 8.21 -19.58
CA THR A 17 6.51 8.14 -18.45
C THR A 17 6.44 9.40 -17.60
N VAL A 18 6.09 9.23 -16.33
CA VAL A 18 6.12 10.28 -15.32
C VAL A 18 6.87 9.79 -14.09
N GLN A 19 7.54 10.70 -13.40
CA GLN A 19 8.37 10.37 -12.27
C GLN A 19 8.29 11.47 -11.20
N TRP A 20 8.24 11.03 -9.94
CA TRP A 20 8.34 11.89 -8.77
C TRP A 20 9.48 11.41 -7.88
N THR A 21 10.18 12.37 -7.28
CA THR A 21 11.21 12.13 -6.27
C THR A 21 10.77 12.80 -4.97
N PHE A 22 10.89 12.09 -3.86
CA PHE A 22 10.45 12.54 -2.55
C PHE A 22 11.64 12.79 -1.62
N GLY A 23 11.64 13.95 -0.98
CA GLY A 23 12.63 14.35 0.02
C GLY A 23 12.31 13.80 1.41
N PRO A 24 13.21 13.93 2.39
CA PRO A 24 12.90 13.65 3.78
C PRO A 24 11.87 14.67 4.31
N GLY A 25 11.09 14.27 5.32
CA GLY A 25 10.08 15.14 5.92
C GLY A 25 8.80 15.29 5.08
N LEU A 26 8.18 16.46 5.16
CA LEU A 26 6.90 16.74 4.51
C LEU A 26 7.08 17.03 3.01
N ASN A 27 6.45 16.21 2.18
CA ASN A 27 6.38 16.43 0.73
C ASN A 27 4.97 16.93 0.38
N VAL A 28 4.86 18.10 -0.26
CA VAL A 28 3.58 18.68 -0.66
C VAL A 28 3.44 18.63 -2.18
N ILE A 29 2.36 17.99 -2.65
CA ILE A 29 2.07 17.84 -4.07
C ILE A 29 0.89 18.73 -4.42
N LEU A 30 1.18 19.83 -5.12
CA LEU A 30 0.19 20.81 -5.54
C LEU A 30 -0.25 20.55 -6.97
N GLY A 31 -1.56 20.64 -7.20
CA GLY A 31 -2.12 20.60 -8.55
C GLY A 31 -3.63 20.84 -8.54
N PRO A 32 -4.22 21.27 -9.65
CA PRO A 32 -5.66 21.46 -9.79
C PRO A 32 -6.46 20.19 -9.46
N ASN A 33 -7.77 20.32 -9.28
CA ASN A 33 -8.63 19.15 -9.26
C ASN A 33 -8.41 18.29 -10.51
N GLU A 34 -8.56 16.98 -10.35
CA GLU A 34 -8.33 15.99 -11.39
C GLU A 34 -6.89 15.89 -11.90
N SER A 35 -5.92 16.70 -11.44
CA SER A 35 -4.53 16.70 -11.92
C SER A 35 -3.79 15.36 -11.81
N GLY A 36 -4.36 14.40 -11.07
CA GLY A 36 -3.83 13.04 -10.92
C GLY A 36 -3.23 12.73 -9.57
N LYS A 37 -3.42 13.58 -8.56
CA LYS A 37 -2.95 13.33 -7.18
C LYS A 37 -3.49 12.00 -6.63
N SER A 38 -4.80 11.77 -6.71
CA SER A 38 -5.43 10.52 -6.27
C SER A 38 -5.00 9.33 -7.14
N THR A 39 -4.77 9.56 -8.45
CA THR A 39 -4.23 8.53 -9.35
C THR A 39 -2.81 8.13 -8.98
N MET A 40 -1.96 9.09 -8.61
CA MET A 40 -0.60 8.85 -8.16
C MET A 40 -0.59 8.05 -6.85
N GLN A 41 -1.45 8.41 -5.89
CA GLN A 41 -1.62 7.65 -4.66
C GLN A 41 -2.08 6.21 -4.95
N GLU A 42 -3.08 6.04 -5.81
CA GLU A 42 -3.61 4.73 -6.19
C GLU A 42 -2.57 3.88 -6.93
N SER A 43 -1.69 4.50 -7.73
CA SER A 43 -0.61 3.79 -8.41
C SER A 43 0.40 3.18 -7.45
N ILE A 44 0.71 3.83 -6.32
CA ILE A 44 1.61 3.27 -5.30
C ILE A 44 1.02 1.98 -4.75
N LEU A 45 -0.28 2.02 -4.45
CA LEU A 45 -1.02 0.86 -3.94
C LEU A 45 -1.10 -0.25 -5.00
N ALA A 46 -1.37 0.09 -6.25
CA ALA A 46 -1.41 -0.87 -7.35
C ALA A 46 -0.04 -1.52 -7.59
N ILE A 47 1.07 -0.77 -7.51
CA ILE A 47 2.43 -1.32 -7.65
C ILE A 47 2.71 -2.35 -6.54
N LEU A 48 2.40 -1.99 -5.28
CA LEU A 48 2.71 -2.81 -4.11
C LEU A 48 1.74 -3.98 -3.89
N PHE A 49 0.49 -3.86 -4.31
CA PHE A 49 -0.54 -4.86 -3.97
C PHE A 49 -1.29 -5.40 -5.18
N GLY A 50 -1.08 -4.87 -6.38
CA GLY A 50 -1.90 -5.20 -7.55
C GLY A 50 -3.34 -4.69 -7.42
N PHE A 51 -4.22 -5.24 -8.27
CA PHE A 51 -5.65 -4.94 -8.30
C PHE A 51 -6.47 -6.13 -7.81
N GLU A 52 -7.35 -5.89 -6.84
CA GLU A 52 -8.25 -6.90 -6.26
C GLU A 52 -9.38 -7.28 -7.22
N ASP A 53 -9.72 -6.41 -8.18
CA ASP A 53 -10.78 -6.62 -9.16
C ASP A 53 -10.39 -6.09 -10.55
N LYS A 54 -10.97 -6.70 -11.60
CA LYS A 54 -10.69 -6.33 -12.99
C LYS A 54 -11.25 -4.97 -13.38
N ALA A 55 -12.36 -4.52 -12.79
CA ALA A 55 -12.98 -3.25 -13.18
C ALA A 55 -12.10 -2.06 -12.76
N THR A 56 -11.48 -2.14 -11.58
CA THR A 56 -10.49 -1.16 -11.11
C THR A 56 -9.23 -1.19 -11.96
N GLU A 57 -8.73 -2.37 -12.32
CA GLU A 57 -7.58 -2.49 -13.23
C GLU A 57 -7.85 -1.82 -14.59
N GLU A 58 -8.99 -2.13 -15.23
CA GLU A 58 -9.38 -1.52 -16.51
C GLU A 58 -9.59 -0.01 -16.41
N ARG A 59 -10.06 0.49 -15.26
CA ARG A 59 -10.18 1.94 -15.02
C ARG A 59 -8.83 2.66 -15.06
N PHE A 60 -7.76 2.00 -14.62
CA PHE A 60 -6.40 2.56 -14.62
C PHE A 60 -5.55 2.08 -15.80
N ARG A 61 -6.08 1.20 -16.65
CA ARG A 61 -5.42 0.79 -17.88
C ARG A 61 -5.29 1.99 -18.81
N PRO A 62 -4.07 2.31 -19.29
CA PRO A 62 -3.87 3.39 -20.23
C PRO A 62 -4.41 3.02 -21.61
N ARG A 63 -4.43 3.99 -22.53
CA ARG A 63 -4.89 3.75 -23.91
C ARG A 63 -4.07 2.63 -24.59
N ALA A 64 -4.73 1.90 -25.49
CA ALA A 64 -4.12 0.79 -26.21
C ALA A 64 -2.76 1.16 -26.85
N GLY A 65 -1.79 0.24 -26.73
CA GLY A 65 -0.43 0.42 -27.23
C GLY A 65 0.51 1.21 -26.30
N ARG A 66 0.05 1.62 -25.11
CA ARG A 66 0.92 2.18 -24.06
C ARG A 66 1.38 1.07 -23.12
N GLN A 67 2.54 1.30 -22.51
CA GLN A 67 3.00 0.46 -21.41
C GLN A 67 2.01 0.60 -20.24
N PHE A 68 1.91 -0.43 -19.42
CA PHE A 68 1.18 -0.38 -18.17
C PHE A 68 2.11 -0.91 -17.07
N LYS A 69 3.05 -0.07 -16.64
CA LYS A 69 4.08 -0.46 -15.65
C LYS A 69 4.27 0.61 -14.59
N GLY A 70 4.73 0.20 -13.42
CA GLY A 70 5.03 1.12 -12.34
C GLY A 70 6.17 0.63 -11.45
N GLN A 71 6.84 1.59 -10.81
CA GLN A 71 7.93 1.34 -9.88
C GLN A 71 7.86 2.27 -8.67
N VAL A 72 8.03 1.70 -7.48
CA VAL A 72 8.20 2.43 -6.22
C VAL A 72 9.55 2.05 -5.61
N GLU A 73 10.32 3.07 -5.25
CA GLU A 73 11.55 2.92 -4.48
C GLU A 73 11.33 3.41 -3.04
N LEU A 74 11.76 2.61 -2.09
CA LEU A 74 11.64 2.84 -0.66
C LEU A 74 13.01 2.78 0.01
N VAL A 75 13.17 3.51 1.11
CA VAL A 75 14.32 3.37 2.02
C VAL A 75 13.87 2.99 3.42
N ARG A 76 14.56 2.01 3.99
CA ARG A 76 14.41 1.55 5.37
C ARG A 76 15.81 1.37 5.98
N GLY A 77 16.19 2.30 6.87
CA GLY A 77 17.56 2.30 7.41
C GLY A 77 18.57 2.56 6.30
N ASP A 78 19.51 1.63 6.10
CA ASP A 78 20.53 1.62 5.04
C ASP A 78 20.16 0.76 3.82
N GLU A 79 18.94 0.22 3.80
CA GLU A 79 18.43 -0.60 2.71
C GLU A 79 17.58 0.23 1.74
N HIS A 80 17.87 0.10 0.44
CA HIS A 80 17.07 0.61 -0.65
C HIS A 80 16.28 -0.52 -1.29
N TRP A 81 14.97 -0.41 -1.27
CA TRP A 81 14.05 -1.38 -1.84
C TRP A 81 13.44 -0.81 -3.11
N LYS A 82 13.28 -1.66 -4.13
CA LYS A 82 12.61 -1.31 -5.38
C LYS A 82 11.59 -2.37 -5.70
N PHE A 83 10.34 -1.94 -5.85
CA PHE A 83 9.22 -2.73 -6.30
C PHE A 83 8.89 -2.28 -7.72
N SER A 84 9.02 -3.18 -8.68
CA SER A 84 8.62 -2.93 -10.07
C SER A 84 7.51 -3.91 -10.43
N ARG A 85 6.42 -3.41 -11.02
CA ARG A 85 5.28 -4.22 -11.48
C ARG A 85 4.99 -3.93 -12.94
N ASP A 86 4.89 -5.01 -13.71
CA ASP A 86 4.21 -5.01 -15.00
C ASP A 86 2.74 -5.38 -14.75
N PHE A 87 1.82 -4.49 -15.09
CA PHE A 87 0.40 -4.72 -14.80
C PHE A 87 -0.25 -5.65 -15.83
N ASP A 88 0.28 -5.75 -17.06
CA ASP A 88 -0.28 -6.60 -18.10
C ASP A 88 -0.08 -8.09 -17.78
N ASP A 89 1.13 -8.44 -17.37
CA ASP A 89 1.50 -9.83 -17.04
C ASP A 89 1.48 -10.11 -15.52
N HIS A 90 1.11 -9.11 -14.72
CA HIS A 90 1.17 -9.13 -13.25
C HIS A 90 2.54 -9.51 -12.66
N LEU A 91 3.60 -9.40 -13.46
CA LEU A 91 4.97 -9.71 -13.08
C LEU A 91 5.50 -8.66 -12.12
N VAL A 92 5.98 -9.11 -10.96
CA VAL A 92 6.63 -8.26 -9.98
C VAL A 92 8.09 -8.66 -9.82
N THR A 93 8.96 -7.66 -9.76
CA THR A 93 10.35 -7.81 -9.36
C THR A 93 10.62 -6.95 -8.13
N VAL A 94 11.15 -7.57 -7.08
CA VAL A 94 11.59 -6.88 -5.86
C VAL A 94 13.10 -6.99 -5.75
N THR A 95 13.77 -5.85 -5.65
CA THR A 95 15.22 -5.82 -5.38
C THR A 95 15.51 -5.04 -4.11
N ARG A 96 16.46 -5.53 -3.33
CA ARG A 96 16.99 -4.84 -2.15
C ARG A 96 18.48 -4.60 -2.32
N ARG A 97 18.88 -3.34 -2.16
CA ARG A 97 20.28 -2.90 -2.19
C ARG A 97 20.72 -2.40 -0.82
N ARG A 98 21.87 -2.86 -0.34
CA ARG A 98 22.56 -2.37 0.86
C ARG A 98 24.01 -2.06 0.51
N GLY A 99 24.40 -0.80 0.49
CA GLY A 99 25.70 -0.38 -0.02
C GLY A 99 25.90 -0.79 -1.49
N LYS A 100 26.88 -1.66 -1.76
CA LYS A 100 27.15 -2.20 -3.11
C LYS A 100 26.39 -3.50 -3.40
N ASP A 101 25.87 -4.16 -2.37
CA ASP A 101 25.20 -5.44 -2.51
C ASP A 101 23.78 -5.22 -3.02
N ASN A 102 23.42 -5.87 -4.13
CA ASN A 102 22.09 -5.78 -4.72
C ASN A 102 21.54 -7.19 -4.96
N HIS A 103 20.41 -7.49 -4.33
CA HIS A 103 19.79 -8.81 -4.37
C HIS A 103 18.39 -8.70 -4.98
N VAL A 104 18.06 -9.62 -5.88
CA VAL A 104 16.68 -9.87 -6.30
C VAL A 104 16.05 -10.76 -5.23
N LEU A 105 15.03 -10.25 -4.54
CA LEU A 105 14.34 -10.98 -3.47
C LEU A 105 13.13 -11.76 -4.00
N TYR A 106 12.51 -11.25 -5.06
CA TYR A 106 11.35 -11.87 -5.69
C TYR A 106 11.31 -11.52 -7.17
N GLN A 107 10.92 -12.49 -8.00
CA GLN A 107 10.57 -12.28 -9.39
C GLN A 107 9.51 -13.32 -9.80
N GLY A 108 8.28 -12.90 -10.06
CA GLY A 108 7.18 -13.82 -10.33
C GLY A 108 5.82 -13.14 -10.51
N ASP A 109 4.79 -13.93 -10.77
CA ASP A 109 3.41 -13.47 -10.85
C ASP A 109 2.88 -13.18 -9.44
N ALA A 110 2.61 -11.91 -9.16
CA ALA A 110 2.04 -11.46 -7.89
C ALA A 110 0.62 -10.88 -8.10
N ASN A 111 -0.19 -11.57 -8.90
CA ASN A 111 -1.60 -11.26 -9.08
C ASN A 111 -2.42 -11.64 -7.83
N PRO A 112 -3.09 -10.69 -7.15
CA PRO A 112 -3.95 -10.98 -6.00
C PRO A 112 -5.10 -11.94 -6.32
N ARG A 113 -5.48 -12.03 -7.59
CA ARG A 113 -6.55 -12.90 -8.11
C ARG A 113 -6.00 -14.22 -8.69
N GLY A 114 -4.69 -14.43 -8.61
CA GLY A 114 -3.96 -15.51 -9.27
C GLY A 114 -3.65 -16.69 -8.36
N ARG A 115 -2.52 -17.38 -8.65
CA ARG A 115 -2.07 -18.54 -7.88
C ARG A 115 -1.64 -18.14 -6.47
N THR A 116 -2.01 -18.96 -5.50
CA THR A 116 -1.76 -18.67 -4.09
C THR A 116 -0.27 -18.69 -3.73
N ASP A 117 0.52 -19.62 -4.29
CA ASP A 117 1.91 -19.82 -3.83
C ASP A 117 2.85 -18.67 -4.20
N ASP A 118 2.81 -18.20 -5.46
CA ASP A 118 3.63 -17.07 -5.92
C ASP A 118 3.24 -15.77 -5.22
N LEU A 119 1.94 -15.59 -4.95
CA LEU A 119 1.42 -14.46 -4.18
C LEU A 119 1.88 -14.51 -2.73
N VAL A 120 1.85 -15.69 -2.08
CA VAL A 120 2.34 -15.85 -0.70
C VAL A 120 3.82 -15.52 -0.61
N ALA A 121 4.65 -16.05 -1.52
CA ALA A 121 6.08 -15.74 -1.56
C ALA A 121 6.34 -14.23 -1.78
N TYR A 122 5.53 -13.58 -2.61
CA TYR A 122 5.60 -12.13 -2.79
C TYR A 122 5.24 -11.38 -1.50
N LEU A 123 4.14 -11.76 -0.84
CA LEU A 123 3.66 -11.11 0.37
C LEU A 123 4.65 -11.30 1.54
N ASP A 124 5.35 -12.42 1.61
CA ASP A 124 6.42 -12.64 2.59
C ASP A 124 7.55 -11.61 2.40
N VAL A 125 8.02 -11.43 1.15
CA VAL A 125 9.03 -10.41 0.82
C VAL A 125 8.51 -8.98 1.06
N LEU A 126 7.23 -8.75 0.78
CA LEU A 126 6.59 -7.46 1.05
C LEU A 126 6.56 -7.18 2.56
N SER A 127 6.26 -8.19 3.38
CA SER A 127 6.19 -8.11 4.84
C SER A 127 7.52 -7.70 5.47
N ASP A 128 8.63 -8.17 4.90
CA ASP A 128 9.98 -7.83 5.34
C ASP A 128 10.29 -6.34 5.14
N CYS A 129 9.69 -5.70 4.13
CA CYS A 129 9.86 -4.28 3.85
C CYS A 129 8.81 -3.42 4.57
N LEU A 130 7.55 -3.78 4.39
CA LEU A 130 6.35 -3.12 4.86
C LEU A 130 5.70 -4.08 5.86
N ALA A 131 5.75 -3.77 7.15
CA ALA A 131 5.15 -4.61 8.21
C ALA A 131 3.62 -4.85 8.05
N VAL A 132 3.01 -4.24 7.03
CA VAL A 132 1.62 -4.38 6.61
C VAL A 132 1.59 -4.91 5.17
N THR A 133 1.09 -6.14 5.02
CA THR A 133 0.95 -6.83 3.71
C THR A 133 -0.47 -6.79 3.17
N ASP A 134 -1.45 -6.49 4.01
CA ASP A 134 -2.83 -6.31 3.58
C ASP A 134 -3.04 -4.90 3.00
N ARG A 135 -3.59 -4.85 1.80
CA ARG A 135 -3.82 -3.61 1.06
C ARG A 135 -4.78 -2.69 1.81
N GLY A 136 -5.86 -3.23 2.38
CA GLY A 136 -6.84 -2.46 3.15
C GLY A 136 -6.23 -1.86 4.42
N LEU A 137 -5.43 -2.65 5.14
CA LEU A 137 -4.71 -2.20 6.32
C LEU A 137 -3.69 -1.12 5.98
N PHE A 138 -2.96 -1.27 4.87
CA PHE A 138 -2.02 -0.25 4.38
C PHE A 138 -2.76 1.06 4.09
N GLN A 139 -3.89 0.97 3.38
CA GLN A 139 -4.72 2.13 3.06
C GLN A 139 -5.26 2.84 4.28
N ARG A 140 -5.57 2.13 5.37
CA ARG A 140 -6.13 2.74 6.59
C ARG A 140 -5.06 3.29 7.54
N THR A 141 -3.84 2.75 7.49
CA THR A 141 -2.77 3.10 8.43
C THR A 141 -1.80 4.14 7.89
N LEU A 142 -1.46 4.06 6.60
CA LEU A 142 -0.41 4.87 5.98
C LEU A 142 -0.94 5.88 4.96
N VAL A 143 -2.24 5.84 4.70
CA VAL A 143 -2.90 6.68 3.70
C VAL A 143 -4.14 7.31 4.32
N ILE A 144 -4.33 8.61 4.13
CA ILE A 144 -5.54 9.32 4.56
C ILE A 144 -6.15 9.93 3.30
N ARG A 145 -7.32 9.43 2.87
CA ARG A 145 -7.95 9.96 1.65
C ARG A 145 -8.71 11.26 1.92
N GLN A 146 -9.05 11.95 0.84
CA GLN A 146 -9.88 13.16 0.89
C GLN A 146 -11.24 12.83 1.52
N GLY A 147 -11.56 13.49 2.64
CA GLY A 147 -12.80 13.27 3.39
C GLY A 147 -12.72 12.17 4.46
N GLU A 148 -11.62 11.43 4.56
CA GLU A 148 -11.42 10.37 5.56
C GLU A 148 -10.71 10.86 6.84
N MET A 149 -10.57 12.17 7.01
CA MET A 149 -10.00 12.77 8.21
C MET A 149 -11.04 12.78 9.35
N SER A 150 -11.60 11.61 9.68
CA SER A 150 -12.31 11.42 10.93
C SER A 150 -11.26 11.26 12.04
N THR A 151 -11.38 12.02 13.12
CA THR A 151 -10.47 11.92 14.27
C THR A 151 -10.72 10.67 15.12
N SER A 152 -11.75 9.89 14.80
CA SER A 152 -12.01 8.59 15.41
C SER A 152 -11.11 7.52 14.79
N ILE A 153 -10.34 6.81 15.63
CA ILE A 153 -9.59 5.61 15.20
C ILE A 153 -10.59 4.61 14.63
N ASP A 154 -10.36 4.18 13.38
CA ASP A 154 -11.17 3.19 12.67
C ASP A 154 -11.24 1.86 13.44
N GLU A 155 -12.40 1.22 13.46
CA GLU A 155 -12.73 0.05 14.27
C GLU A 155 -11.77 -1.12 14.03
N THR A 156 -11.33 -1.31 12.78
CA THR A 156 -10.35 -2.34 12.41
C THR A 156 -8.95 -2.05 12.94
N ILE A 157 -8.53 -0.77 12.99
CA ILE A 157 -7.24 -0.39 13.59
C ILE A 157 -7.28 -0.62 15.09
N ARG A 158 -8.42 -0.33 15.75
CA ARG A 158 -8.60 -0.63 17.18
C ARG A 158 -8.52 -2.13 17.45
N GLN A 159 -9.17 -2.96 16.63
CA GLN A 159 -9.14 -4.42 16.78
C GLN A 159 -7.74 -5.01 16.60
N LEU A 160 -6.94 -4.46 15.68
CA LEU A 160 -5.55 -4.86 15.50
C LEU A 160 -4.66 -4.45 16.68
N LEU A 161 -4.87 -3.26 17.24
CA LEU A 161 -4.16 -2.79 18.44
C LEU A 161 -4.56 -3.58 19.70
N SER A 162 -5.82 -4.02 19.80
CA SER A 162 -6.33 -4.79 20.95
C SER A 162 -6.04 -6.29 20.86
N GLY A 163 -5.57 -6.79 19.71
CA GLY A 163 -5.24 -8.21 19.49
C GLY A 163 -6.46 -9.15 19.48
N SER A 164 -7.68 -8.61 19.50
CA SER A 164 -8.92 -9.37 19.57
C SER A 164 -9.57 -9.46 18.19
N ARG A 165 -9.49 -10.64 17.55
CA ARG A 165 -10.18 -10.93 16.27
C ARG A 165 -11.71 -10.94 16.39
N GLN A 166 -12.26 -10.96 17.60
CA GLN A 166 -13.69 -10.97 17.84
C GLN A 166 -13.96 -10.40 19.24
N GLY A 167 -14.40 -9.14 19.30
CA GLY A 167 -14.74 -8.48 20.55
C GLY A 167 -14.94 -7.00 20.32
N ASP A 168 -16.19 -6.56 20.40
CA ASP A 168 -16.53 -5.15 20.43
C ASP A 168 -15.97 -4.55 21.74
N TYR A 169 -14.90 -3.78 21.61
CA TYR A 169 -14.19 -3.16 22.73
C TYR A 169 -15.13 -2.32 23.59
N ASP A 170 -16.09 -1.63 22.97
CA ASP A 170 -17.04 -0.79 23.69
C ASP A 170 -17.94 -1.65 24.59
N THR A 171 -18.33 -2.84 24.13
CA THR A 171 -19.06 -3.82 24.95
C THR A 171 -18.21 -4.31 26.14
N VAL A 172 -16.91 -4.53 25.96
CA VAL A 172 -16.02 -4.97 27.05
C VAL A 172 -15.76 -3.85 28.06
N LEU A 173 -15.53 -2.62 27.58
CA LEU A 173 -15.33 -1.44 28.41
C LEU A 173 -16.58 -1.16 29.24
N THR A 174 -17.76 -1.16 28.63
CA THR A 174 -19.04 -0.97 29.31
C THR A 174 -19.23 -2.01 30.41
N ARG A 175 -18.94 -3.30 30.13
CA ARG A 175 -19.01 -4.36 31.15
C ARG A 175 -18.03 -4.16 32.30
N LEU A 176 -16.83 -3.66 32.04
CA LEU A 176 -15.83 -3.39 33.07
C LEU A 176 -16.22 -2.19 33.93
N GLU A 177 -16.75 -1.13 33.32
CA GLU A 177 -17.28 0.05 34.02
C GLU A 177 -18.46 -0.34 34.92
N ASP A 178 -19.43 -1.09 34.41
CA ASP A 178 -20.57 -1.60 35.19
C ASP A 178 -20.10 -2.44 36.39
N ARG A 179 -19.07 -3.28 36.19
CA ARG A 179 -18.51 -4.10 37.29
C ARG A 179 -17.76 -3.25 38.30
N PHE A 180 -17.05 -2.23 37.87
CA PHE A 180 -16.36 -1.29 38.76
C PHE A 180 -17.35 -0.48 39.60
N PHE A 181 -18.42 0.03 39.00
CA PHE A 181 -19.48 0.74 39.71
C PHE A 181 -20.26 -0.18 40.67
N GLY A 182 -20.43 -1.45 40.32
CA GLY A 182 -21.03 -2.45 41.20
C GLY A 182 -20.17 -2.84 42.42
N LEU A 183 -18.85 -2.69 42.32
CA LEU A 183 -17.90 -2.99 43.41
C LEU A 183 -17.57 -1.78 44.29
N THR A 184 -17.92 -0.58 43.86
CA THR A 184 -17.64 0.69 44.57
C THR A 184 -18.88 1.29 45.24
N ARG A 185 -19.98 0.53 45.32
CA ARG A 185 -21.15 0.81 46.16
C ARG A 185 -21.15 -0.01 47.44
#